data_AF-A0A4Y2GM48-F1
#
_entry.id   AF-A0A4Y2GM48-F1
#
_cell.length_a   1.000
_cell.length_b   1.000
_cell.length_c   1.000
_cell.angle_alpha   90.00
_cell.angle_beta   90.00
_cell.angle_gamma   90.00
#
_symmetry.space_group_name_H-M   'P 1'
#
loop_
_entity.id
_entity.type
_entity.pdbx_description
1 polymer ?
#
loop_
_entity_poly.entity_id
_entity_poly.type
_entity_poly.pdbx_seq_one_letter_code
_entity_poly.pdbx_strand_id
1 'polypeptide(L)'
;MGLYLDPRLSFKNHIKKALNKATITSKQLASLVARWSTLPIRHKHLLYKAIIRPVLMNGSQVWGSTSQTNTKKLQVSQKKQLMHIVNAP
;
A
#
# COMPACT_ATOMS: atom_id res chain seq x y z
N MET A 1 -14.16 5.73 21.76
CA MET A 1 -13.54 4.83 20.75
C MET A 1 -12.05 4.76 21.03
N GLY A 2 -11.61 3.69 21.70
CA GLY A 2 -10.28 3.60 22.31
C GLY A 2 -9.15 3.61 21.29
N LEU A 3 -8.33 4.66 21.33
CA LEU A 3 -7.00 4.67 20.73
C LEU A 3 -6.14 3.69 21.53
N TYR A 4 -6.04 2.46 21.03
CA TYR A 4 -5.05 1.50 21.51
C TYR A 4 -3.66 2.03 21.09
N LEU A 5 -3.09 2.92 21.90
CA LEU A 5 -1.69 3.34 21.80
C LEU A 5 -0.85 2.13 22.21
N ASP A 6 -0.41 1.38 21.19
CA ASP A 6 0.60 0.33 21.33
C ASP A 6 1.86 0.95 21.98
N PRO A 7 2.24 0.53 23.20
CA PRO A 7 3.36 1.12 23.94
C PRO A 7 4.70 1.03 23.21
N ARG A 8 4.80 0.18 22.19
CA ARG A 8 6.04 -0.05 21.44
C ARG A 8 6.16 0.74 20.15
N LEU A 9 5.19 1.61 19.82
CA LEU A 9 5.18 2.41 18.58
C LEU A 9 5.50 1.58 17.32
N SER A 10 5.30 0.26 17.38
CA SER A 10 5.77 -0.62 16.33
C SER A 10 4.80 -0.61 15.17
N PHE A 11 3.56 -0.15 15.42
CA PHE A 11 2.44 -0.06 14.49
C PHE A 11 2.30 -1.31 13.61
N LYS A 12 2.82 -2.47 14.05
CA LYS A 12 2.93 -3.68 13.24
C LYS A 12 1.54 -4.17 12.83
N ASN A 13 0.58 -4.13 13.75
CA ASN A 13 -0.81 -4.48 13.46
C ASN A 13 -1.48 -3.50 12.50
N HIS A 14 -1.23 -2.20 12.68
CA HIS A 14 -1.77 -1.16 11.79
C HIS A 14 -1.18 -1.27 10.37
N ILE A 15 0.13 -1.48 10.26
CA ILE A 15 0.83 -1.72 9.00
C ILE A 15 0.31 -3.00 8.34
N LYS A 16 0.17 -4.10 9.09
CA LYS A 16 -0.37 -5.36 8.56
C LYS A 16 -1.80 -5.18 8.06
N LYS A 17 -2.65 -4.44 8.78
CA LYS A 17 -4.02 -4.14 8.37
C LYS A 17 -4.06 -3.28 7.11
N ALA A 18 -3.20 -2.26 7.00
CA ALA A 18 -3.09 -1.41 5.82
C ALA A 18 -2.59 -2.21 4.59
N LEU A 19 -1.57 -3.06 4.77
CA LEU A 19 -1.07 -3.94 3.71
C LEU A 19 -2.12 -4.95 3.25
N ASN A 20 -2.85 -5.57 4.17
CA ASN A 20 -3.95 -6.47 3.83
C ASN A 20 -5.05 -5.74 3.06
N LYS A 21 -5.45 -4.54 3.51
CA LYS A 21 -6.46 -3.74 2.81
C LYS A 21 -6.00 -3.35 1.41
N ALA A 22 -4.77 -2.87 1.25
CA ALA A 22 -4.20 -2.56 -0.05
C ALA A 22 -4.11 -3.79 -0.97
N THR A 23 -3.80 -4.96 -0.41
CA THR A 23 -3.77 -6.22 -1.17
C THR A 23 -5.16 -6.63 -1.65
N ILE A 24 -6.17 -6.55 -0.78
CA ILE A 24 -7.57 -6.83 -1.14
C ILE A 24 -8.05 -5.85 -2.20
N THR A 25 -7.82 -4.55 -2.02
CA THR A 25 -8.17 -3.52 -3.00
C THR A 25 -7.46 -3.75 -4.34
N SER A 26 -6.18 -4.13 -4.32
CA SER A 26 -5.44 -4.48 -5.54
C SER A 26 -5.98 -5.74 -6.22
N LYS A 27 -6.49 -6.73 -5.47
CA LYS A 27 -7.14 -7.93 -6.01
C LYS A 27 -8.50 -7.59 -6.63
N GLN A 28 -9.30 -6.74 -5.97
CA GLN A 28 -10.58 -6.26 -6.51
C GLN A 28 -10.38 -5.47 -7.81
N LEU A 29 -9.31 -4.67 -7.87
CA LEU A 29 -8.91 -3.90 -9.05
C LEU A 29 -8.03 -4.70 -10.02
N ALA A 30 -7.86 -6.01 -9.85
CA ALA A 30 -6.98 -6.80 -10.71
C ALA A 30 -7.41 -6.74 -12.18
N SER A 31 -8.72 -6.70 -12.47
CA SER A 31 -9.22 -6.53 -13.84
C SER A 31 -8.76 -5.24 -14.52
N LEU A 32 -8.51 -4.18 -13.75
CA LEU A 32 -8.13 -2.85 -14.24
C LEU A 32 -6.63 -2.54 -14.12
N VAL A 33 -5.97 -3.14 -13.13
CA VAL A 33 -4.64 -2.73 -12.68
C VAL A 33 -3.63 -3.88 -12.76
N ALA A 34 -4.08 -5.13 -12.97
CA ALA A 34 -3.15 -6.24 -13.14
C ALA A 34 -2.36 -6.14 -14.44
N ARG A 35 -1.25 -6.89 -14.46
CA ARG A 35 -0.35 -7.07 -15.61
C ARG A 35 -1.08 -7.30 -16.94
N TRP A 36 -2.15 -8.10 -16.93
CA TRP A 36 -2.91 -8.53 -18.11
C TRP A 36 -4.05 -7.59 -18.49
N SER A 37 -4.30 -6.53 -17.71
CA SER A 37 -5.34 -5.57 -18.05
C SER A 37 -4.97 -4.79 -19.32
N THR A 38 -5.94 -4.58 -20.20
CA THR A 38 -5.79 -3.82 -21.47
C THR A 38 -5.65 -2.31 -21.24
N LEU A 39 -5.79 -1.84 -19.99
CA LEU A 39 -5.64 -0.42 -19.67
C LEU A 39 -4.24 0.11 -20.00
N PRO A 40 -4.12 1.32 -20.59
CA PRO A 40 -2.81 1.95 -20.77
C PRO A 40 -2.12 2.18 -19.43
N ILE A 41 -0.78 2.05 -19.42
CA ILE A 41 0.06 2.14 -18.23
C ILE A 41 -0.18 3.41 -17.39
N ARG A 42 -0.46 4.54 -18.06
CA ARG A 42 -0.75 5.83 -17.42
C ARG A 42 -2.00 5.75 -16.54
N HIS A 43 -3.04 5.06 -16.99
CA HIS A 43 -4.29 4.90 -16.26
C HIS A 43 -4.13 3.92 -15.08
N LYS A 44 -3.36 2.84 -15.26
CA LYS A 44 -2.99 1.95 -14.15
C LYS A 44 -2.22 2.69 -13.05
N HIS A 45 -1.29 3.55 -13.45
CA HIS A 45 -0.51 4.37 -12.52
C HIS A 45 -1.40 5.41 -11.81
N LEU A 46 -2.36 6.02 -12.52
CA LEU A 46 -3.34 6.92 -11.91
C LEU A 46 -4.20 6.19 -10.86
N LEU A 47 -4.74 5.02 -11.19
CA LEU A 47 -5.51 4.18 -10.27
C LEU A 47 -4.69 3.77 -9.04
N TYR A 48 -3.42 3.40 -9.23
CA TYR A 48 -2.52 3.12 -8.12
C TYR A 48 -2.35 4.34 -7.21
N LYS A 49 -2.08 5.52 -7.77
CA LYS A 49 -1.88 6.77 -6.99
C LYS A 49 -3.16 7.26 -6.32
N ALA A 50 -4.31 7.09 -6.95
CA ALA A 50 -5.59 7.61 -6.47
C ALA A 50 -6.27 6.68 -5.45
N ILE A 51 -6.04 5.36 -5.53
CA ILE A 51 -6.77 4.39 -4.71
C ILE A 51 -5.82 3.60 -3.82
N ILE A 52 -4.82 2.91 -4.41
CA ILE A 52 -3.96 2.00 -3.66
C ILE A 52 -3.01 2.76 -2.73
N ARG A 53 -2.42 3.86 -3.22
CA ARG A 53 -1.49 4.71 -2.47
C ARG A 53 -2.14 5.33 -1.22
N PRO A 54 -3.34 5.95 -1.26
CA PRO A 54 -3.98 6.46 -0.04
C PRO A 54 -4.50 5.34 0.88
N VAL A 55 -4.85 4.15 0.37
CA VAL A 55 -5.16 3.00 1.25
C VAL A 55 -3.92 2.55 2.03
N LEU A 56 -2.75 2.59 1.39
CA LEU A 56 -1.49 2.36 2.06
C LEU A 56 -1.17 3.53 3.01
N MET A 57 -1.13 4.76 2.49
CA MET A 57 -0.77 5.98 3.23
C MET A 57 -1.82 6.47 4.22
N ASN A 58 -2.97 5.80 4.39
CA ASN A 58 -3.96 6.17 5.40
C ASN A 58 -3.41 6.06 6.84
N GLY A 59 -2.25 5.41 7.01
CA GLY A 59 -1.46 5.43 8.24
C GLY A 59 -0.28 6.39 8.24
N SER A 60 -0.01 7.14 7.17
CA SER A 60 1.17 8.02 7.01
C SER A 60 1.33 9.03 8.15
N GLN A 61 0.22 9.59 8.64
CA GLN A 61 0.21 10.53 9.76
C GLN A 61 0.64 9.85 11.09
N VAL A 62 0.49 8.54 11.16
CA VAL A 62 0.92 7.66 12.27
C VAL A 62 2.31 7.05 11.99
N TRP A 63 2.74 6.98 10.73
CA TRP A 63 4.00 6.36 10.31
C TRP A 63 5.20 7.29 10.33
N GLY A 64 4.99 8.61 10.38
CA GLY A 64 6.08 9.59 10.52
C GLY A 64 6.92 9.36 11.78
N SER A 65 6.35 8.74 12.81
CA SER A 65 7.04 8.35 14.05
C SER A 65 7.46 6.87 14.10
N THR A 66 7.24 6.08 13.04
CA THR A 66 7.63 4.65 13.02
C THR A 66 9.14 4.46 12.82
N SER A 67 9.68 3.37 13.38
CA SER A 67 11.08 2.96 13.16
C SER A 67 11.43 2.84 11.67
N GLN A 68 12.65 3.26 11.28
CA GLN A 68 13.16 3.15 9.90
C GLN A 68 12.99 1.76 9.28
N THR A 69 13.05 0.70 10.09
CA THR A 69 12.86 -0.68 9.63
C THR A 69 11.44 -0.94 9.11
N ASN A 70 10.42 -0.32 9.73
CA ASN A 70 9.04 -0.43 9.29
C ASN A 70 8.78 0.40 8.03
N THR A 71 9.38 1.59 7.94
CA THR A 71 9.34 2.42 6.73
C THR A 71 9.96 1.69 5.53
N LYS A 72 11.12 1.03 5.70
CA LYS A 72 11.72 0.20 4.67
C LYS A 72 10.79 -0.95 4.23
N LYS A 73 10.11 -1.63 5.15
CA LYS A 73 9.15 -2.69 4.81
C LYS A 73 7.96 -2.18 3.99
N LEU A 74 7.46 -0.99 4.33
CA LEU A 74 6.39 -0.33 3.57
C LEU A 74 6.86 0.03 2.16
N GLN A 75 8.04 0.63 2.02
CA GLN A 75 8.62 0.97 0.71
C GLN A 75 8.85 -0.27 -0.16
N VAL A 76 9.40 -1.35 0.41
CA VAL A 76 9.60 -2.62 -0.32
C VAL A 76 8.26 -3.20 -0.79
N SER A 77 7.21 -3.11 0.04
CA SER A 77 5.87 -3.58 -0.33
C SER A 77 5.25 -2.73 -1.44
N GLN A 78 5.39 -1.40 -1.35
CA GLN A 78 4.97 -0.48 -2.41
C GLN A 78 5.66 -0.79 -3.73
N LYS A 79 7.00 -0.98 -3.70
CA LYS A 79 7.78 -1.30 -4.90
C LYS A 79 7.32 -2.62 -5.52
N LYS A 80 7.09 -3.67 -4.72
CA LYS A 80 6.57 -4.96 -5.21
C LYS A 80 5.20 -4.83 -5.88
N GLN A 81 4.29 -4.04 -5.30
CA GLN A 81 2.98 -3.79 -5.91
C GLN A 81 3.11 -3.01 -7.22
N LEU A 82 3.94 -1.96 -7.26
CA LEU A 82 4.23 -1.21 -8.48
C LEU A 82 4.78 -2.10 -9.60
N MET A 83 5.72 -3.00 -9.29
CA MET A 83 6.25 -3.98 -10.26
C MET A 83 5.14 -4.86 -10.84
N HIS A 84 4.21 -5.32 -9.99
CA HIS A 84 3.10 -6.17 -10.41
C HIS A 84 2.07 -5.43 -11.29
N ILE A 85 1.89 -4.13 -11.06
CA ILE A 85 0.90 -3.28 -11.74
C ILE A 85 1.45 -2.73 -13.06
N VAL A 86 2.70 -2.27 -13.03
CA VAL A 86 3.32 -1.51 -14.12
C VAL A 86 4.08 -2.44 -15.08
N ASN A 87 4.35 -3.69 -14.69
CA ASN A 87 5.27 -4.54 -15.45
C ASN A 87 6.61 -3.81 -15.73
N ALA A 88 6.97 -2.87 -14.84
CA ALA A 88 8.23 -2.17 -14.90
C ALA A 88 9.33 -3.20 -14.59
N PRO A 89 10.48 -3.16 -15.29
CA PRO A 89 11.61 -4.05 -15.02
C PRO A 89 12.18 -3.87 -13.61
#